data_AF-A0A3N5F708-F1
#
_entry.id   AF-A0A3N5F708-F1
#
_cell.length_a   1.000
_cell.length_b   1.000
_cell.length_c   1.000
_cell.angle_alpha   90.00
_cell.angle_beta   90.00
_cell.angle_gamma   90.00
#
_symmetry.space_group_name_H-M   'P 1'
#
loop_
_entity.id
_entity.type
_entity.pdbx_description
1 polymer ?
#
loop_
_entity_poly.entity_id
_entity_poly.type
_entity_poly.pdbx_seq_one_letter_code
_entity_poly.pdbx_strand_id
1 'polypeptide(L)'
;ALLELKNLAIDLGFRPVAGAAFIGEHSFATKDAPIASGRPDSLDVQKARDFGVKIKEKIAALQSPDTRIDLEIPGRFPYEGGPRPMVVAPVTKEDTCTLCGTCASLCPTAAISVNDSVETTIELCIRCCACVKSCPTGARVWEDSVMQTITTWLKENCGTRKEPQMFGIDAQSPVM
;
A
#
# COMPACT_ATOMS: atom_id res chain seq x y z
N ALA A 1 5.28 -7.74 5.71
CA ALA A 1 5.65 -6.63 4.82
C ALA A 1 7.09 -6.14 5.04
N LEU A 2 7.42 -5.29 6.02
CA LEU A 2 8.77 -4.67 6.07
C LEU A 2 9.91 -5.67 6.36
N LEU A 3 9.72 -6.61 7.30
CA LEU A 3 10.69 -7.69 7.55
C LEU A 3 10.89 -8.59 6.31
N GLU A 4 9.81 -8.89 5.61
CA GLU A 4 9.83 -9.68 4.38
C GLU A 4 10.58 -8.97 3.25
N LEU A 5 10.35 -7.67 3.08
CA LEU A 5 11.11 -6.84 2.14
C LEU A 5 12.61 -6.82 2.47
N LYS A 6 12.97 -6.71 3.76
CA LYS A 6 14.38 -6.77 4.19
C LYS A 6 15.03 -8.10 3.81
N ASN A 7 14.40 -9.21 4.14
CA ASN A 7 14.96 -10.53 3.87
C ASN A 7 15.03 -10.81 2.37
N LEU A 8 13.99 -10.46 1.59
CA LEU A 8 14.02 -10.56 0.13
C LEU A 8 15.14 -9.72 -0.47
N ALA A 9 15.36 -8.49 0.03
CA ALA A 9 16.47 -7.66 -0.42
C ALA A 9 17.83 -8.33 -0.15
N ILE A 10 18.01 -8.94 1.03
CA ILE A 10 19.22 -9.71 1.38
C ILE A 10 19.40 -10.90 0.44
N ASP A 11 18.34 -11.66 0.17
CA ASP A 11 18.36 -12.83 -0.72
C ASP A 11 18.73 -12.44 -2.16
N LEU A 12 18.34 -11.23 -2.59
CA LEU A 12 18.70 -10.63 -3.88
C LEU A 12 20.10 -9.98 -3.89
N GLY A 13 20.87 -10.09 -2.80
CA GLY A 13 22.24 -9.58 -2.70
C GLY A 13 22.36 -8.10 -2.28
N PHE A 14 21.25 -7.45 -1.95
CA PHE A 14 21.29 -6.10 -1.36
C PHE A 14 21.73 -6.15 0.11
N ARG A 15 22.22 -5.01 0.61
CA ARG A 15 22.59 -4.81 2.01
C ARG A 15 21.68 -3.74 2.62
N PRO A 16 20.56 -4.11 3.25
CA PRO A 16 19.67 -3.13 3.85
C PRO A 16 20.38 -2.29 4.92
N VAL A 17 20.38 -0.96 4.74
CA VAL A 17 21.03 -0.01 5.65
C VAL A 17 20.05 0.51 6.70
N ALA A 18 18.79 0.68 6.31
CA ALA A 18 17.68 1.18 7.12
C ALA A 18 16.36 0.71 6.48
N GLY A 19 15.26 0.82 7.22
CA GLY A 19 13.92 0.53 6.71
C GLY A 19 12.88 1.42 7.36
N ALA A 20 11.76 1.66 6.68
CA ALA A 20 10.66 2.45 7.24
C ALA A 20 9.30 2.02 6.68
N ALA A 21 8.26 2.22 7.47
CA ALA A 21 6.87 2.07 7.08
C ALA A 21 6.19 3.44 7.15
N PHE A 22 5.90 4.02 5.98
CA PHE A 22 5.21 5.31 5.86
C PHE A 22 3.71 5.11 5.71
N ILE A 23 2.96 6.13 6.11
CA ILE A 23 1.50 6.12 6.07
C ILE A 23 1.04 6.77 4.77
N GLY A 24 0.15 6.08 4.06
CA GLY A 24 -0.57 6.60 2.91
C GLY A 24 -2.07 6.38 3.07
N GLU A 25 -2.85 7.10 2.27
CA GLU A 25 -4.28 6.86 2.15
C GLU A 25 -4.54 5.42 1.70
N HIS A 26 -5.48 4.75 2.38
CA HIS A 26 -5.80 3.37 2.03
C HIS A 26 -6.50 3.30 0.66
N SER A 27 -6.25 2.23 -0.11
CA SER A 27 -6.90 2.03 -1.41
C SER A 27 -8.44 1.96 -1.31
N PHE A 28 -8.98 1.57 -0.14
CA PHE A 28 -10.42 1.49 0.12
C PHE A 28 -11.01 2.78 0.69
N ALA A 29 -10.20 3.82 0.91
CA ALA A 29 -10.71 5.09 1.42
C ALA A 29 -11.69 5.72 0.42
N THR A 30 -12.85 6.14 0.92
CA THR A 30 -13.85 6.91 0.20
C THR A 30 -14.24 8.15 1.02
N LYS A 31 -15.09 9.02 0.47
CA LYS A 31 -15.65 10.15 1.24
C LYS A 31 -16.42 9.68 2.47
N ASP A 32 -17.15 8.57 2.37
CA ASP A 32 -17.98 8.01 3.43
C ASP A 32 -17.22 7.07 4.39
N ALA A 33 -16.04 6.60 3.97
CA ALA A 33 -15.12 5.80 4.76
C ALA A 33 -13.68 6.34 4.65
N PRO A 34 -13.38 7.48 5.29
CA PRO A 34 -12.04 8.05 5.25
C PRO A 34 -11.07 7.18 6.04
N ILE A 35 -9.99 6.74 5.39
CA ILE A 35 -8.95 5.91 6.00
C ILE A 35 -7.59 6.50 5.62
N ALA A 36 -7.00 7.24 6.57
CA ALA A 36 -5.79 8.05 6.33
C ALA A 36 -5.92 8.99 5.12
N SER A 37 -7.12 9.55 4.89
CA SER A 37 -7.38 10.42 3.74
C SER A 37 -6.48 11.65 3.71
N GLY A 38 -6.00 12.01 2.52
CA GLY A 38 -5.08 13.12 2.32
C GLY A 38 -3.63 12.84 2.73
N ARG A 39 -3.27 11.59 3.03
CA ARG A 39 -1.90 11.15 3.30
C ARG A 39 -1.30 10.49 2.05
N PRO A 40 -0.02 10.72 1.69
CA PRO A 40 0.93 11.54 2.42
C PRO A 40 0.62 13.04 2.33
N ASP A 41 0.67 13.73 3.46
CA ASP A 41 0.62 15.19 3.57
C ASP A 41 2.04 15.79 3.63
N SER A 42 2.13 17.11 3.81
CA SER A 42 3.42 17.81 3.86
C SER A 42 4.32 17.31 5.01
N LEU A 43 3.75 16.91 6.15
CA LEU A 43 4.50 16.41 7.29
C LEU A 43 5.04 15.00 7.01
N ASP A 44 4.28 14.16 6.31
CA ASP A 44 4.78 12.83 5.89
C ASP A 44 5.93 12.94 4.91
N VAL A 45 5.77 13.82 3.92
CA VAL A 45 6.81 14.08 2.92
C VAL A 45 8.06 14.62 3.61
N GLN A 46 7.91 15.51 4.59
CA GLN A 46 9.04 16.00 5.36
C GLN A 46 9.74 14.86 6.13
N LYS A 47 8.99 14.01 6.85
CA LYS A 47 9.56 12.86 7.56
C LYS A 47 10.27 11.88 6.64
N ALA A 48 9.74 11.64 5.44
CA ALA A 48 10.39 10.80 4.44
C ALA A 48 11.70 11.41 3.93
N ARG A 49 11.75 12.74 3.75
CA ARG A 49 12.97 13.45 3.39
C ARG A 49 14.02 13.38 4.50
N ASP A 50 13.62 13.64 5.74
CA ASP A 50 14.51 13.59 6.90
C ASP A 50 15.09 12.19 7.10
N PHE A 51 14.28 11.15 6.89
CA PHE A 51 14.73 9.76 6.86
C PHE A 51 15.79 9.51 5.78
N GLY A 52 15.58 10.02 4.56
CA GLY A 52 16.55 9.95 3.48
C GLY A 52 17.88 10.66 3.77
N VAL A 53 17.83 11.82 4.44
CA VAL A 53 19.03 12.54 4.89
C VAL A 53 19.83 11.70 5.88
N LYS A 54 19.17 11.14 6.91
CA LYS A 54 19.82 10.25 7.89
C LYS A 54 20.44 9.01 7.24
N ILE A 55 19.77 8.40 6.26
CA ILE A 55 20.34 7.27 5.50
C ILE A 55 21.61 7.69 4.76
N LYS A 56 21.58 8.84 4.09
CA LYS A 56 22.74 9.35 3.34
C LYS A 56 23.94 9.57 4.27
N GLU A 57 23.71 10.18 5.43
CA GLU A 57 24.74 10.38 6.46
C GLU A 57 25.29 9.04 6.96
N LYS A 58 24.41 8.08 7.27
CA LYS A 58 24.81 6.73 7.70
C LYS A 58 25.66 6.02 6.65
N ILE A 59 25.28 6.08 5.37
CA ILE A 59 26.05 5.48 4.26
C ILE A 59 27.42 6.14 4.13
N ALA A 60 27.49 7.48 4.21
CA ALA A 60 28.75 8.22 4.12
C ALA A 60 29.72 7.89 5.26
N ALA A 61 29.21 7.48 6.42
CA ALA A 61 30.01 7.06 7.57
C ALA A 61 30.48 5.59 7.49
N LEU A 62 30.05 4.80 6.51
CA LEU A 62 30.49 3.42 6.36
C LEU A 62 31.94 3.36 5.89
N GLN A 63 32.75 2.53 6.55
CA GLN A 63 34.15 2.32 6.19
C GLN A 63 34.32 1.59 4.85
N SER A 64 33.32 0.82 4.43
CA SER A 64 33.32 0.05 3.19
C SER A 64 31.90 -0.11 2.65
N PRO A 65 31.71 -0.13 1.30
CA PRO A 65 30.47 -0.58 0.68
C PRO A 65 30.09 -2.03 1.07
N ASP A 66 31.06 -2.81 1.53
CA ASP A 66 30.89 -4.20 1.97
C ASP A 66 30.44 -4.39 3.40
N THR A 67 30.33 -3.31 4.16
CA THR A 67 29.84 -3.36 5.54
C THR A 67 28.43 -3.94 5.58
N ARG A 68 28.26 -5.07 6.28
CA ARG A 68 26.96 -5.61 6.62
C ARG A 68 26.45 -4.93 7.88
N ILE A 69 25.22 -4.42 7.81
CA ILE A 69 24.50 -3.85 8.94
C ILE A 69 23.48 -4.89 9.39
N ASP A 70 23.50 -5.23 10.67
CA ASP A 70 22.42 -6.00 11.26
C ASP A 70 21.22 -5.08 11.49
N LEU A 71 20.34 -5.02 10.48
CA LEU A 71 19.14 -4.21 10.53
C LEU A 71 18.01 -5.01 11.18
N GLU A 72 17.74 -4.71 12.44
CA GLU A 72 16.59 -5.27 13.17
C GLU A 72 15.28 -4.65 12.65
N ILE A 73 14.35 -5.50 12.25
CA ILE A 73 12.99 -5.10 11.84
C ILE A 73 12.02 -6.07 12.52
N PRO A 74 11.02 -5.56 13.27
CA PRO A 74 10.04 -6.41 13.93
C PRO A 74 9.18 -7.15 12.91
N GLY A 75 8.83 -8.40 13.22
CA GLY A 75 7.98 -9.24 12.39
C GLY A 75 8.09 -10.71 12.80
N ARG A 76 7.37 -11.58 12.08
CA ARG A 76 7.42 -13.03 12.27
C ARG A 76 8.07 -13.70 11.06
N PHE A 77 8.89 -14.72 11.32
CA PHE A 77 9.49 -15.59 10.32
C PHE A 77 9.48 -17.03 10.86
N PRO A 78 9.11 -18.05 10.06
CA PRO A 78 8.70 -17.99 8.65
C PRO A 78 7.42 -17.18 8.43
N TYR A 79 7.22 -16.66 7.21
CA TYR A 79 6.03 -15.85 6.91
C TYR A 79 4.78 -16.72 6.91
N GLU A 80 3.76 -16.30 7.67
CA GLU A 80 2.49 -17.01 7.79
C GLU A 80 1.40 -16.32 6.96
N GLY A 81 0.54 -17.11 6.31
CA GLY A 81 -0.60 -16.61 5.57
C GLY A 81 -0.24 -16.12 4.16
N GLY A 82 -0.43 -16.99 3.17
CA GLY A 82 -0.49 -16.55 1.78
C GLY A 82 -1.75 -15.71 1.51
N PRO A 83 -1.87 -15.10 0.32
CA PRO A 83 -3.08 -14.37 -0.04
C PRO A 83 -4.29 -15.28 0.14
N ARG A 84 -5.20 -14.92 1.04
CA ARG A 84 -6.50 -15.57 1.11
C ARG A 84 -7.24 -15.27 -0.19
N PRO A 85 -7.68 -16.29 -0.95
CA PRO A 85 -8.40 -16.05 -2.19
C PRO A 85 -9.70 -15.31 -1.86
N MET A 86 -9.77 -14.04 -2.30
CA MET A 86 -10.99 -13.26 -2.28
C MET A 86 -11.46 -13.16 -3.73
N VAL A 87 -12.53 -13.90 -4.05
CA VAL A 87 -13.12 -13.95 -5.40
C VAL A 87 -14.14 -12.82 -5.55
N VAL A 88 -13.68 -11.60 -5.31
CA VAL A 88 -14.51 -10.38 -5.34
C VAL A 88 -13.80 -9.30 -6.14
N ALA A 89 -14.56 -8.58 -6.96
CA ALA A 89 -14.09 -7.46 -7.75
C ALA A 89 -15.14 -6.34 -7.77
N PRO A 90 -14.75 -5.10 -8.09
CA PRO A 90 -15.72 -4.02 -8.28
C PRO A 90 -16.66 -4.33 -9.44
N VAL A 91 -17.93 -3.99 -9.25
CA VAL A 91 -18.99 -4.13 -10.27
C VAL A 91 -19.26 -2.79 -10.95
N THR A 92 -20.01 -2.83 -12.04
CA THR A 92 -20.41 -1.66 -12.82
C THR A 92 -21.91 -1.44 -12.69
N LYS A 93 -22.31 -0.22 -12.36
CA LYS A 93 -23.70 0.22 -12.43
C LYS A 93 -24.00 0.71 -13.85
N GLU A 94 -24.72 -0.10 -14.62
CA GLU A 94 -24.98 0.16 -16.04
C GLU A 94 -25.79 1.44 -16.28
N ASP A 95 -26.65 1.83 -15.35
CA ASP A 95 -27.47 3.05 -15.42
C ASP A 95 -26.66 4.36 -15.38
N THR A 96 -25.43 4.30 -14.89
CA THR A 96 -24.54 5.47 -14.72
C THR A 96 -23.23 5.32 -15.50
N CYS A 97 -23.00 4.16 -16.12
CA CYS A 97 -21.80 3.91 -16.91
C CYS A 97 -21.93 4.55 -18.30
N THR A 98 -20.89 5.26 -18.73
CA THR A 98 -20.82 5.87 -20.06
C THR A 98 -19.86 5.14 -21.02
N LEU A 99 -19.36 3.96 -20.62
CA LEU A 99 -18.35 3.18 -21.36
C LEU A 99 -17.08 3.98 -21.71
N CYS A 100 -16.75 5.02 -20.92
CA CYS A 100 -15.63 5.93 -21.21
C CYS A 100 -14.23 5.30 -21.17
N GLY A 101 -14.07 4.07 -20.67
CA GLY A 101 -12.78 3.35 -20.67
C GLY A 101 -11.79 3.71 -19.56
N THR A 102 -12.04 4.76 -18.75
CA THR A 102 -11.10 5.20 -17.68
C THR A 102 -10.73 4.08 -16.69
N CYS A 103 -11.68 3.20 -16.38
CA CYS A 103 -11.43 2.08 -15.48
C CYS A 103 -10.43 1.07 -16.05
N ALA A 104 -10.50 0.78 -17.35
CA ALA A 104 -9.58 -0.11 -18.03
C ALA A 104 -8.19 0.52 -18.19
N SER A 105 -8.11 1.80 -18.57
CA SER A 105 -6.82 2.48 -18.79
C SER A 105 -5.97 2.60 -17.51
N LEU A 106 -6.60 2.65 -16.34
CA LEU A 106 -5.92 2.76 -15.05
C LEU A 106 -5.70 1.41 -14.37
N CYS A 107 -6.15 0.30 -14.96
CA CYS A 107 -5.99 -1.01 -14.37
C CYS A 107 -4.53 -1.51 -14.54
N PRO A 108 -3.74 -1.65 -13.47
CA PRO A 108 -2.33 -2.02 -13.59
C PRO A 108 -2.11 -3.47 -14.04
N THR A 109 -3.16 -4.29 -13.99
CA THR A 109 -3.14 -5.71 -14.37
C THR A 109 -3.98 -6.02 -15.60
N ALA A 110 -4.49 -4.99 -16.29
CA ALA A 110 -5.37 -5.13 -17.44
C ALA A 110 -6.58 -6.07 -17.20
N ALA A 111 -7.09 -6.10 -15.97
CA ALA A 111 -8.18 -6.98 -15.56
C ALA A 111 -9.57 -6.55 -16.07
N ILE A 112 -9.68 -5.41 -16.75
CA ILE A 112 -10.97 -4.79 -17.12
C ILE A 112 -11.05 -4.65 -18.63
N SER A 113 -12.13 -5.16 -19.22
CA SER A 113 -12.51 -4.96 -20.62
C SER A 113 -13.72 -4.03 -20.71
N VAL A 114 -13.77 -3.23 -21.78
CA VAL A 114 -14.88 -2.31 -22.07
C VAL A 114 -15.30 -2.54 -23.51
N ASN A 115 -16.46 -3.14 -23.69
CA ASN A 115 -17.13 -3.37 -24.98
C ASN A 115 -18.54 -2.79 -24.88
N ASP A 116 -19.57 -3.60 -25.12
CA ASP A 116 -20.98 -3.25 -24.86
C ASP A 116 -21.28 -3.10 -23.36
N SER A 117 -20.42 -3.67 -22.51
CA SER A 117 -20.46 -3.57 -21.04
C SER A 117 -19.04 -3.49 -20.48
N VAL A 118 -18.92 -3.25 -19.16
CA VAL A 118 -17.64 -3.26 -18.45
C VAL A 118 -17.52 -4.54 -17.62
N GLU A 119 -16.60 -5.41 -18.01
CA GLU A 119 -16.35 -6.68 -17.34
C GLU A 119 -15.02 -6.67 -16.59
N THR A 120 -14.93 -7.44 -15.50
CA THR A 120 -13.69 -7.58 -14.73
C THR A 120 -13.31 -9.04 -14.59
N THR A 121 -12.14 -9.41 -15.11
CA THR A 121 -11.51 -10.71 -14.88
C THR A 121 -11.00 -10.75 -13.43
N ILE A 122 -11.75 -11.42 -12.56
CA ILE A 122 -11.55 -11.36 -11.10
C ILE A 122 -10.16 -11.89 -10.70
N GLU A 123 -9.66 -12.90 -11.41
CA GLU A 123 -8.38 -13.55 -11.19
C GLU A 123 -7.19 -12.60 -11.37
N LEU A 124 -7.34 -11.60 -12.25
CA LEU A 124 -6.34 -10.57 -12.50
C LEU A 124 -6.50 -9.35 -11.58
N CYS A 125 -7.62 -9.24 -10.86
CA CYS A 125 -7.91 -8.10 -10.01
C CYS A 125 -7.08 -8.16 -8.70
N ILE A 126 -6.16 -7.21 -8.54
CA ILE A 126 -5.37 -7.04 -7.31
C ILE A 126 -6.08 -6.15 -6.27
N ARG A 127 -7.32 -5.73 -6.54
CA ARG A 127 -8.15 -4.92 -5.63
C ARG A 127 -7.52 -3.56 -5.25
N CYS A 128 -6.74 -2.98 -6.16
CA CYS A 128 -6.10 -1.67 -5.94
C CYS A 128 -7.07 -0.48 -5.91
N CYS A 129 -8.33 -0.68 -6.32
CA CYS A 129 -9.41 0.32 -6.33
C CYS A 129 -9.20 1.56 -7.21
N ALA A 130 -8.18 1.57 -8.09
CA ALA A 130 -7.96 2.66 -9.05
C ALA A 130 -9.21 2.88 -9.93
N CYS A 131 -9.81 1.81 -10.44
CA CYS A 131 -11.02 1.91 -11.27
C CYS A 131 -12.23 2.49 -10.54
N VAL A 132 -12.36 2.27 -9.23
CA VAL A 132 -13.44 2.81 -8.40
C VAL A 132 -13.20 4.29 -8.14
N LYS A 133 -11.99 4.66 -7.67
CA LYS A 133 -11.66 6.05 -7.32
C LYS A 133 -11.68 7.01 -8.51
N SER A 134 -11.31 6.53 -9.70
CA SER A 134 -11.17 7.37 -10.90
C SER A 134 -12.37 7.30 -11.84
N CYS A 135 -13.44 6.58 -11.49
CA CYS A 135 -14.64 6.54 -12.32
C CYS A 135 -15.36 7.90 -12.29
N PRO A 136 -15.47 8.62 -13.43
CA PRO A 136 -16.01 9.99 -13.43
C PRO A 136 -17.50 10.05 -13.08
N THR A 137 -18.24 8.96 -13.34
CA THR A 137 -19.68 8.86 -13.05
C THR A 137 -19.97 8.10 -11.76
N GLY A 138 -18.95 7.57 -11.07
CA GLY A 138 -19.13 6.72 -9.90
C GLY A 138 -19.76 5.35 -10.20
N ALA A 139 -19.82 4.92 -11.46
CA ALA A 139 -20.42 3.65 -11.87
C ALA A 139 -19.66 2.41 -11.37
N ARG A 140 -18.35 2.53 -11.07
CA ARG A 140 -17.54 1.42 -10.53
C ARG A 140 -17.63 1.41 -9.00
N VAL A 141 -18.13 0.32 -8.42
CA VAL A 141 -18.46 0.25 -6.98
C VAL A 141 -18.10 -1.09 -6.33
N TRP A 142 -18.00 -1.09 -5.01
CA TRP A 142 -17.94 -2.31 -4.19
C TRP A 142 -19.32 -2.63 -3.60
N GLU A 143 -19.97 -3.68 -4.10
CA GLU A 143 -21.25 -4.17 -3.56
C GLU A 143 -21.08 -5.39 -2.66
N ASP A 144 -19.94 -6.07 -2.75
CA ASP A 144 -19.65 -7.26 -1.96
C ASP A 144 -19.61 -6.94 -0.45
N SER A 145 -20.34 -7.74 0.35
CA SER A 145 -20.51 -7.51 1.79
C SER A 145 -19.24 -7.74 2.59
N VAL A 146 -18.33 -8.61 2.13
CA VAL A 146 -17.01 -8.81 2.75
C VAL A 146 -16.19 -7.54 2.59
N MET A 147 -16.18 -6.95 1.39
CA MET A 147 -15.48 -5.69 1.14
C MET A 147 -16.06 -4.52 1.94
N GLN A 148 -17.38 -4.47 2.11
CA GLN A 148 -18.04 -3.48 2.97
C GLN A 148 -17.63 -3.67 4.44
N THR A 149 -17.61 -4.91 4.93
CA THR A 149 -17.20 -5.24 6.31
C THR A 149 -15.75 -4.83 6.58
N ILE A 150 -14.83 -5.14 5.65
CA ILE A 150 -13.42 -4.75 5.76
C ILE A 150 -13.29 -3.22 5.78
N THR A 151 -14.00 -2.52 4.89
CA THR A 151 -13.95 -1.06 4.79
C THR A 151 -14.47 -0.40 6.08
N THR A 152 -15.57 -0.90 6.64
CA THR A 152 -16.10 -0.44 7.93
C THR A 152 -15.10 -0.68 9.07
N TRP A 153 -14.53 -1.88 9.15
CA TRP A 153 -13.53 -2.20 10.17
C TRP A 153 -12.31 -1.28 10.08
N LEU A 154 -11.79 -1.02 8.88
CA LEU A 154 -10.67 -0.11 8.68
C LEU A 154 -11.02 1.32 9.10
N LYS A 155 -12.21 1.82 8.73
CA LYS A 155 -12.69 3.14 9.15
C LYS A 155 -12.72 3.28 10.68
N GLU A 156 -13.22 2.27 11.38
CA GLU A 156 -13.38 2.27 12.83
C GLU A 156 -12.04 2.12 13.58
N ASN A 157 -11.10 1.33 13.03
CA ASN A 157 -9.87 0.95 13.73
C ASN A 157 -8.62 1.71 13.26
N CYS A 158 -8.69 2.40 12.12
CA CYS A 158 -7.55 3.10 11.52
C CYS A 158 -7.80 4.60 11.31
N GLY A 159 -8.76 5.19 12.04
CA GLY A 159 -9.06 6.63 11.98
C GLY A 159 -8.02 7.52 12.66
N THR A 160 -7.33 7.03 13.69
CA THR A 160 -6.30 7.81 14.41
C THR A 160 -5.06 8.00 13.55
N ARG A 161 -4.53 9.23 13.49
CA ARG A 161 -3.28 9.54 12.79
C ARG A 161 -2.13 8.72 13.36
N LYS A 162 -1.51 7.90 12.51
CA LYS A 162 -0.27 7.17 12.81
C LYS A 162 0.96 7.90 12.29
N GLU A 163 2.06 7.68 12.98
CA GLU A 163 3.39 8.16 12.62
C GLU A 163 4.20 7.08 11.89
N PRO A 164 5.11 7.44 10.96
CA PRO A 164 5.98 6.47 10.32
C PRO A 164 6.85 5.75 11.34
N GLN A 165 7.03 4.44 11.15
CA GLN A 165 8.02 3.67 11.91
C GLN A 165 9.30 3.62 11.09
N MET A 166 10.44 3.92 11.71
CA MET A 166 11.74 3.97 11.05
C MET A 166 12.74 3.13 11.85
N PHE A 167 13.63 2.43 11.16
CA PHE A 167 14.56 1.47 11.73
C PHE A 167 15.97 1.70 11.19
N GLY A 168 16.96 1.56 12.07
CA GLY A 168 18.38 1.64 11.70
C GLY A 168 18.89 3.04 11.39
N ILE A 169 18.22 4.10 11.84
CA ILE A 169 18.66 5.51 11.63
C ILE A 169 18.95 6.30 12.91
N ASP A 170 18.58 5.77 14.08
CA ASP A 170 18.90 6.37 15.38
C ASP A 170 19.97 5.54 16.09
N ALA A 171 20.83 6.16 16.91
CA ALA A 171 21.95 5.50 17.60
C ALA A 171 21.51 4.51 18.70
N GLN A 172 20.22 4.51 19.06
CA GLN A 172 19.53 3.55 19.93
C GLN A 172 18.02 3.64 19.60
N SER A 173 17.42 2.65 18.95
CA SER A 173 15.95 2.51 19.03
C SER A 173 15.64 1.56 20.19
N PRO A 174 14.87 1.99 21.21
CA PRO A 174 14.38 1.07 22.23
C PRO A 174 13.43 0.08 21.59
N VAL A 175 13.63 -1.19 21.91
CA VAL A 175 12.64 -2.25 21.72
C VAL A 175 11.41 -1.86 22.55
N MET A 176 10.28 -1.61 21.89
CA MET A 176 8.95 -1.64 22.50
C MET A 176 8.21 -2.86 22.00
#